data_AF-A0A2P2MUL1-F1
#
_entry.id   AF-A0A2P2MUL1-F1
#
_cell.length_a   1.000
_cell.length_b   1.000
_cell.length_c   1.000
_cell.angle_alpha   90.00
_cell.angle_beta   90.00
_cell.angle_gamma   90.00
#
_symmetry.space_group_name_H-M   'P 1'
#
loop_
_entity.id
_entity.type
_entity.pdbx_description
1 polymer ?
#
loop_
_entity_poly.entity_id
_entity_poly.type
_entity_poly.pdbx_seq_one_letter_code
_entity_poly.pdbx_strand_id
1 'polypeptide(L)' 'MQPQPQTQPQPSAPPPMMLNITTQQIQKYLDDNKQLIMAILEYQNQGKFAECTR' A
#
# COMPACT_ATOMS: atom_id res chain seq x y z
N MET A 1 11.91 -53.07 22.19
CA MET A 1 11.18 -52.25 21.20
C MET A 1 11.21 -50.82 21.70
N GLN A 2 11.95 -49.93 21.05
CA GLN A 2 12.18 -48.55 21.49
C GLN A 2 11.06 -47.66 20.91
N PRO A 3 10.39 -46.79 21.69
CA PRO A 3 9.35 -45.93 21.13
C PRO A 3 10.00 -44.79 20.32
N GLN A 4 9.52 -44.62 19.09
CA GLN A 4 9.96 -43.60 18.16
C GLN A 4 9.41 -42.23 18.59
N PRO A 5 10.23 -41.17 18.64
CA PRO A 5 9.76 -39.83 19.02
C PRO A 5 8.79 -39.28 17.96
N GLN A 6 7.56 -38.95 18.38
CA GLN A 6 6.55 -38.29 17.55
C GLN A 6 6.97 -36.84 17.29
N THR A 7 7.25 -36.50 16.04
CA THR A 7 7.42 -35.12 15.58
C THR A 7 6.08 -34.40 15.64
N GLN A 8 5.98 -33.38 16.50
CA GLN A 8 4.81 -32.50 16.55
C GLN A 8 4.72 -31.69 15.23
N PRO A 9 3.54 -31.55 14.62
CA PRO A 9 3.36 -30.66 13.48
C PRO A 9 3.50 -29.20 13.96
N GLN A 10 4.50 -28.48 13.43
CA GLN A 10 4.58 -27.04 13.64
C GLN A 10 3.40 -26.33 12.96
N PRO A 11 2.81 -25.29 13.58
CA PRO A 11 1.80 -24.47 12.93
C PRO A 11 2.43 -23.73 11.76
N SER A 12 1.93 -24.01 10.55
CA SER A 12 2.29 -23.30 9.33
C SER A 12 2.00 -21.81 9.52
N ALA A 13 3.02 -20.96 9.38
CA ALA A 13 2.85 -19.52 9.37
C ALA A 13 1.84 -19.12 8.27
N PRO A 14 0.94 -18.15 8.52
CA PRO A 14 0.02 -17.70 7.49
C PRO A 14 0.82 -17.15 6.29
N PRO A 15 0.39 -17.44 5.05
CA PRO A 15 1.08 -16.94 3.87
C PRO A 15 1.09 -15.40 3.87
N PRO A 16 2.13 -14.77 3.30
CA PRO A 16 2.18 -13.32 3.18
C PRO A 16 0.94 -12.86 2.41
N MET A 17 0.18 -11.94 3.00
CA MET A 17 -0.96 -11.31 2.35
C MET A 17 -0.42 -10.56 1.13
N MET A 18 -0.48 -11.17 -0.05
CA MET A 18 -0.32 -10.45 -1.30
C MET A 18 -1.38 -9.35 -1.30
N LEU A 19 -0.96 -8.09 -1.24
CA LEU A 19 -1.86 -6.96 -1.46
C LEU A 19 -2.40 -7.09 -2.89
N ASN A 20 -3.57 -7.70 -3.03
CA ASN A 20 -4.28 -7.80 -4.30
C ASN A 20 -4.76 -6.41 -4.71
N ILE A 21 -3.86 -5.63 -5.31
CA ILE A 21 -4.23 -4.34 -5.91
C ILE A 21 -5.25 -4.62 -7.01
N THR A 22 -6.47 -4.14 -6.79
CA THR A 22 -7.55 -4.27 -7.77
C THR A 22 -7.50 -3.11 -8.77
N THR A 23 -8.08 -3.29 -9.95
CA THR A 23 -8.25 -2.20 -10.93
C THR A 23 -8.98 -1.00 -10.32
N GLN A 24 -9.89 -1.23 -9.38
CA GLN A 24 -10.59 -0.16 -8.68
C GLN A 24 -9.66 0.66 -7.77
N GLN A 25 -8.75 -0.01 -7.06
CA GLN A 25 -7.72 0.67 -6.27
C GLN A 25 -6.73 1.44 -7.15
N ILE A 26 -6.35 0.88 -8.29
CA ILE A 26 -5.49 1.58 -9.28
C ILE A 26 -6.18 2.87 -9.75
N GLN A 27 -7.46 2.80 -10.12
CA GLN A 27 -8.22 3.98 -10.55
C GLN A 27 -8.32 5.03 -9.46
N LYS A 28 -8.52 4.63 -8.20
CA LYS A 28 -8.52 5.55 -7.06
C LYS A 28 -7.18 6.26 -6.93
N TYR A 29 -6.07 5.54 -6.97
CA TYR A 29 -4.74 6.16 -6.89
C TYR A 29 -4.45 7.09 -8.06
N LEU A 30 -4.93 6.77 -9.27
CA LEU A 30 -4.78 7.66 -10.43
C LEU A 30 -5.59 8.95 -10.27
N ASP A 31 -6.82 8.88 -9.73
CA ASP A 31 -7.63 10.07 -9.43
C ASP A 31 -6.99 10.93 -8.34
N ASP A 32 -6.57 10.30 -7.23
CA ASP A 32 -5.89 10.97 -6.12
C ASP A 32 -4.61 11.69 -6.62
N ASN A 33 -3.81 11.03 -7.46
CA ASN A 33 -2.61 11.63 -8.07
C ASN A 33 -2.96 12.80 -9.00
N LYS A 34 -4.03 12.68 -9.79
CA LYS A 34 -4.49 13.77 -10.66
C LYS A 34 -4.90 14.99 -9.85
N GLN A 35 -5.65 14.80 -8.77
CA GLN A 35 -6.08 15.89 -7.89
C GLN A 35 -4.88 16.55 -7.19
N LEU A 36 -3.93 15.76 -6.71
CA LEU A 36 -2.70 16.27 -6.11
C LEU A 36 -1.91 17.15 -7.09
N ILE A 37 -1.70 16.68 -8.33
CA ILE A 37 -1.00 17.45 -9.36
C ILE A 37 -1.75 18.77 -9.66
N MET A 38 -3.07 18.73 -9.77
CA MET A 38 -3.88 19.94 -10.03
C MET A 38 -3.73 20.95 -8.90
N ALA A 39 -3.79 20.50 -7.64
CA ALA A 39 -3.61 21.36 -6.48
C ALA A 39 -2.21 22.01 -6.47
N ILE A 40 -1.15 21.24 -6.75
CA ILE A 40 0.22 21.76 -6.85
C ILE A 40 0.29 22.86 -7.92
N LEU A 41 -0.23 22.61 -9.13
CA LEU A 41 -0.22 23.60 -10.21
C LEU A 41 -1.00 24.87 -9.84
N GLU A 42 -2.12 24.74 -9.15
CA GLU A 42 -2.89 25.89 -8.68
C GLU A 42 -2.13 26.69 -7.62
N TYR A 43 -1.52 26.02 -6.62
CA TYR A 43 -0.70 26.69 -5.60
C TYR A 43 0.52 27.39 -6.20
N GLN A 44 1.14 26.81 -7.24
CA GLN A 44 2.22 27.45 -7.98
C GLN A 44 1.76 28.69 -8.75
N ASN A 45 0.59 28.65 -9.39
CA ASN A 45 -0.01 29.83 -10.05
C ASN A 45 -0.34 30.95 -9.05
N GLN A 46 -0.70 30.60 -7.81
CA GLN A 46 -0.95 31.58 -6.74
C GLN A 46 0.34 32.13 -6.09
N GLY A 47 1.52 31.64 -6.48
CA GLY A 47 2.80 32.03 -5.87
C GLY A 47 3.00 31.51 -4.43
N LYS A 48 2.16 30.57 -3.97
CA LYS A 48 2.18 30.02 -2.60
C LYS A 48 2.96 28.70 -2.52
N PHE A 49 4.18 28.69 -3.05
CA PHE A 49 5.05 27.49 -3.03
C PHE A 49 5.29 26.92 -1.63
N ALA A 50 5.30 27.76 -0.60
CA ALA A 50 5.58 27.36 0.78
C ALA A 50 4.48 26.49 1.43
N GLU A 51 3.24 26.54 0.94
CA GLU A 51 2.13 25.73 1.47
C GLU A 51 1.96 24.39 0.71
N CYS A 52 2.77 24.17 -0.34
CA CYS A 52 2.68 23.00 -1.21
C CYS A 52 3.42 21.75 -0.68
N THR A 53 4.13 21.85 0.45
CA THR A 53 4.99 20.77 1.01
C THR A 53 4.65 20.45 2.48
N ARG A 54 3.42 20.72 2.92
CA ARG A 54 2.92 20.36 4.25
C ARG A 54 1.98 19.18 4.22
#